data_AF-A0A1Q9EQS7-F1
#
_entry.id   AF-A0A1Q9EQS7-F1
#
_cell.length_a   1.000
_cell.length_b   1.000
_cell.length_c   1.000
_cell.angle_alpha   90.00
_cell.angle_beta   90.00
_cell.angle_gamma   90.00
#
_symmetry.space_group_name_H-M   'P 1'
#
loop_
_entity.id
_entity.type
_entity.pdbx_description
1 polymer ?
#
loop_
_entity_poly.entity_id
_entity_poly.type
_entity_poly.pdbx_seq_one_letter_code
_entity_poly.pdbx_strand_id
1 'polypeptide(L)'
;MSPEGAKHPVARAVAYINTLNASNIYEVILALPFSHALLLLRVVARFFDAVAALPGGDGAALRAKALSAAATLETPCQAALIAAYVHHSEFAATSSARPLLLRLRLQMRSLLQAEKDRIGLSLAGFGHLQRTLKRTSREVLAGAPPKPKAAAKKRRK
;
A
#
# COMPACT_ATOMS: atom_id res chain seq x y z
N MET A 1 -16.13 12.23 -19.88
CA MET A 1 -14.94 11.46 -19.42
C MET A 1 -14.66 10.40 -20.47
N SER A 2 -13.61 10.59 -21.28
CA SER A 2 -13.33 9.75 -22.46
C SER A 2 -12.86 8.33 -22.10
N PRO A 3 -13.25 7.29 -22.86
CA PRO A 3 -13.01 5.88 -22.56
C PRO A 3 -11.62 5.36 -22.98
N GLU A 4 -10.60 6.22 -23.16
CA GLU A 4 -9.28 5.77 -23.63
C GLU A 4 -8.43 5.05 -22.56
N GLY A 5 -8.77 5.18 -21.27
CA GLY A 5 -8.07 4.49 -20.18
C GLY A 5 -8.28 2.97 -20.14
N ALA A 6 -9.27 2.44 -20.87
CA ALA A 6 -9.70 1.03 -20.80
C ALA A 6 -8.79 0.05 -21.58
N LYS A 7 -7.86 0.55 -22.41
CA LYS A 7 -7.00 -0.32 -23.23
C LYS A 7 -5.78 -0.86 -22.48
N HIS A 8 -5.36 -0.22 -21.39
CA HIS A 8 -4.15 -0.62 -20.68
C HIS A 8 -4.34 -1.98 -19.96
N PRO A 9 -3.51 -3.01 -20.21
CA PRO A 9 -3.68 -4.36 -19.66
C PRO A 9 -3.68 -4.35 -18.12
N VAL A 10 -2.94 -3.42 -17.52
CA VAL A 10 -2.89 -3.21 -16.06
C VAL A 10 -4.24 -2.72 -15.52
N ALA A 11 -4.92 -1.81 -16.22
CA ALA A 11 -6.22 -1.30 -15.79
C ALA A 11 -7.30 -2.39 -15.81
N ARG A 12 -7.23 -3.31 -16.80
CA ARG A 12 -8.10 -4.50 -16.85
C ARG A 12 -7.80 -5.49 -15.72
N ALA A 13 -6.53 -5.79 -15.46
CA ALA A 13 -6.15 -6.69 -14.37
C ALA A 13 -6.59 -6.17 -13.00
N VAL A 14 -6.42 -4.86 -12.76
CA VAL A 14 -6.89 -4.16 -11.56
C VAL A 14 -8.42 -4.24 -11.44
N ALA A 15 -9.15 -4.02 -12.55
CA ALA A 15 -10.61 -4.08 -12.54
C ALA A 15 -11.15 -5.47 -12.18
N TYR A 16 -10.55 -6.55 -12.69
CA TYR A 16 -10.93 -7.92 -12.35
C TYR A 16 -10.62 -8.29 -10.91
N ILE A 17 -9.48 -7.86 -10.36
CA ILE A 17 -9.15 -8.16 -8.95
C ILE A 17 -10.04 -7.37 -8.00
N ASN A 18 -10.50 -6.17 -8.38
CA ASN A 18 -11.43 -5.37 -7.57
C ASN A 18 -12.83 -5.97 -7.46
N THR A 19 -13.18 -7.00 -8.25
CA THR A 19 -14.45 -7.73 -8.04
C THR A 19 -14.38 -8.72 -6.89
N LEU A 20 -13.17 -9.02 -6.38
CA LEU A 20 -13.00 -9.84 -5.19
C LEU A 20 -13.31 -8.98 -3.95
N ASN A 21 -14.30 -9.40 -3.18
CA ASN A 21 -14.64 -8.74 -1.92
C ASN A 21 -13.99 -9.49 -0.75
N ALA A 22 -13.48 -8.76 0.24
CA ALA A 22 -12.89 -9.33 1.44
C ALA A 22 -13.87 -10.20 2.23
N SER A 23 -15.18 -9.94 2.15
CA SER A 23 -16.21 -10.63 2.93
C SER A 23 -16.43 -12.10 2.54
N ASN A 24 -16.12 -12.50 1.30
CA ASN A 24 -16.40 -13.86 0.80
C ASN A 24 -15.20 -14.55 0.15
N ILE A 25 -14.04 -13.90 0.11
CA ILE A 25 -12.87 -14.41 -0.59
C ILE A 25 -12.41 -15.79 -0.09
N TYR A 26 -12.55 -16.04 1.21
CA TYR A 26 -12.18 -17.32 1.81
C TYR A 26 -13.10 -18.45 1.34
N GLU A 27 -14.41 -18.26 1.44
CA GLU A 27 -15.42 -19.26 1.06
C GLU A 27 -15.33 -19.58 -0.44
N VAL A 28 -15.14 -18.56 -1.29
CA VAL A 28 -14.98 -18.72 -2.74
C VAL A 28 -13.73 -19.52 -3.07
N ILE A 29 -12.60 -19.22 -2.44
CA ILE A 29 -11.34 -19.93 -2.70
C ILE A 29 -11.41 -21.36 -2.16
N LEU A 30 -12.08 -21.57 -1.02
CA LEU A 30 -12.26 -22.90 -0.44
C LEU A 30 -13.11 -23.82 -1.32
N ALA A 31 -14.11 -23.27 -2.01
CA ALA A 31 -14.94 -24.00 -2.97
C ALA A 31 -14.28 -24.15 -4.36
N LEU A 32 -13.13 -23.54 -4.60
CA LEU A 32 -12.53 -23.47 -5.92
C LEU A 32 -11.82 -24.79 -6.26
N PRO A 33 -12.02 -25.37 -7.46
CA PRO A 33 -11.19 -26.49 -7.90
C PRO A 33 -9.72 -26.07 -8.03
N PHE A 34 -8.79 -26.98 -7.74
CA PHE A 34 -7.35 -26.72 -7.79
C PHE A 34 -6.87 -26.09 -9.12
N SER A 35 -7.42 -26.53 -10.25
CA SER A 35 -7.12 -25.97 -11.58
C SER A 35 -7.40 -24.47 -11.67
N HIS A 36 -8.51 -24.03 -11.07
CA HIS A 36 -8.89 -22.63 -11.02
C HIS A 36 -8.05 -21.85 -10.01
N ALA A 37 -7.66 -22.47 -8.89
CA ALA A 37 -6.79 -21.84 -7.90
C ALA A 37 -5.41 -21.54 -8.51
N LEU A 38 -4.90 -22.45 -9.34
CA LEU A 38 -3.65 -22.24 -10.07
C LEU A 38 -3.78 -21.12 -11.11
N LEU A 39 -4.91 -21.02 -11.81
CA LEU A 39 -5.20 -19.89 -12.70
C LEU A 39 -5.28 -18.56 -11.94
N LEU A 40 -5.95 -18.54 -10.78
CA LEU A 40 -6.02 -17.37 -9.91
C LEU A 40 -4.62 -16.89 -9.52
N LEU A 41 -3.73 -17.79 -9.08
CA LEU A 41 -2.35 -17.45 -8.75
C LEU A 41 -1.57 -16.87 -9.95
N ARG A 42 -1.82 -17.37 -11.17
CA ARG A 42 -1.23 -16.80 -12.39
C ARG A 42 -1.76 -15.39 -12.66
N VAL A 43 -3.05 -15.17 -12.50
CA VAL A 43 -3.68 -13.84 -12.66
C VAL A 43 -3.09 -12.86 -11.65
N VAL A 44 -2.96 -13.26 -10.38
CA VAL A 44 -2.36 -12.44 -9.32
C VAL A 44 -0.88 -12.13 -9.64
N ALA A 45 -0.10 -13.10 -10.12
CA ALA A 45 1.28 -12.86 -10.52
C ALA A 45 1.39 -11.85 -11.67
N ARG A 46 0.50 -11.93 -12.66
CA ARG A 46 0.42 -10.98 -13.77
C ARG A 46 -0.01 -9.60 -13.30
N PHE A 47 -0.90 -9.52 -12.32
CA PHE A 47 -1.26 -8.25 -11.68
C PHE A 47 -0.05 -7.62 -10.99
N PHE A 48 0.76 -8.38 -10.26
CA PHE A 48 1.97 -7.82 -9.64
C PHE A 48 3.03 -7.40 -10.66
N ASP A 49 3.21 -8.16 -11.76
CA ASP A 49 4.05 -7.72 -12.89
C ASP A 49 3.57 -6.39 -13.46
N ALA A 50 2.27 -6.29 -13.70
CA ALA A 50 1.59 -5.12 -14.24
C ALA A 50 1.77 -3.89 -13.33
N VAL A 51 1.65 -4.07 -12.01
CA VAL A 51 1.88 -3.02 -11.02
C VAL A 51 3.35 -2.62 -10.98
N ALA A 52 4.28 -3.57 -11.03
CA ALA A 52 5.72 -3.31 -11.03
C ALA A 52 6.19 -2.56 -12.28
N ALA A 53 5.57 -2.81 -13.44
CA ALA A 53 5.89 -2.16 -14.71
C ALA A 53 5.38 -0.70 -14.81
N LEU A 54 4.58 -0.21 -13.86
CA LEU A 54 4.09 1.17 -13.89
C LEU A 54 5.25 2.17 -13.65
N PRO A 55 5.47 3.11 -14.58
CA PRO A 55 6.59 4.04 -14.50
C PRO A 55 6.48 4.95 -13.25
N GLY A 56 7.61 5.15 -12.57
CA GLY A 56 7.70 5.93 -11.33
C GLY A 56 7.85 7.45 -11.49
N GLY A 57 7.88 7.98 -12.74
CA GLY A 57 8.03 9.40 -13.08
C GLY A 57 6.70 10.16 -13.14
N ASP A 58 6.37 10.85 -14.24
CA ASP A 58 5.05 11.52 -14.43
C ASP A 58 3.85 10.54 -14.33
N GLY A 59 4.10 9.24 -14.45
CA GLY A 59 3.16 8.16 -14.15
C GLY A 59 2.98 7.86 -12.66
N ALA A 60 3.68 8.52 -11.74
CA ALA A 60 3.59 8.33 -10.30
C ALA A 60 2.19 8.68 -9.79
N ALA A 61 1.50 9.65 -10.38
CA ALA A 61 0.10 9.92 -10.06
C ALA A 61 -0.83 8.79 -10.51
N LEU A 62 -0.50 8.13 -11.63
CA LEU A 62 -1.27 7.01 -12.20
C LEU A 62 -1.00 5.71 -11.42
N ARG A 63 0.26 5.50 -11.01
CA ARG A 63 0.69 4.45 -10.08
C ARG A 63 0.12 4.68 -8.70
N ALA A 64 0.18 5.91 -8.18
CA ALA A 64 -0.45 6.27 -6.91
C ALA A 64 -1.97 6.17 -7.00
N LYS A 65 -2.63 6.43 -8.13
CA LYS A 65 -4.08 6.21 -8.29
C LYS A 65 -4.43 4.71 -8.39
N ALA A 66 -3.62 3.93 -9.10
CA ALA A 66 -3.76 2.48 -9.18
C ALA A 66 -3.49 1.80 -7.82
N LEU A 67 -2.52 2.29 -7.06
CA LEU A 67 -2.14 1.82 -5.72
C LEU A 67 -2.97 2.46 -4.59
N SER A 68 -3.49 3.69 -4.73
CA SER A 68 -4.34 4.37 -3.73
C SER A 68 -5.78 3.92 -3.80
N ALA A 69 -6.17 3.20 -4.85
CA ALA A 69 -7.13 2.13 -4.67
C ALA A 69 -6.49 1.06 -3.76
N ALA A 70 -6.04 1.42 -2.54
CA ALA A 70 -5.18 0.64 -1.65
C ALA A 70 -5.83 -0.66 -1.15
N ALA A 71 -7.14 -0.79 -1.35
CA ALA A 71 -7.86 -2.07 -1.31
C ALA A 71 -7.30 -3.11 -2.31
N THR A 72 -6.61 -2.67 -3.36
CA THR A 72 -6.15 -3.51 -4.49
C THR A 72 -4.95 -4.39 -4.18
N LEU A 73 -4.13 -4.13 -3.15
CA LEU A 73 -3.00 -5.02 -2.83
C LEU A 73 -3.33 -6.04 -1.76
N GLU A 74 -4.12 -5.64 -0.76
CA GLU A 74 -4.56 -6.54 0.32
C GLU A 74 -5.32 -7.74 -0.25
N THR A 75 -6.34 -7.48 -1.07
CA THR A 75 -7.19 -8.53 -1.64
C THR A 75 -6.43 -9.58 -2.46
N PRO A 76 -5.58 -9.25 -3.46
CA PRO A 76 -4.83 -10.26 -4.20
C PRO A 76 -3.73 -10.91 -3.36
N CYS A 77 -3.13 -10.21 -2.39
CA CYS A 77 -2.20 -10.84 -1.45
C CYS A 77 -2.93 -11.88 -0.59
N GLN A 78 -4.10 -11.52 -0.06
CA GLN A 78 -4.95 -12.41 0.73
C GLN A 78 -5.44 -13.58 -0.11
N ALA A 79 -5.89 -13.34 -1.35
CA ALA A 79 -6.30 -14.39 -2.27
C ALA A 79 -5.17 -15.40 -2.52
N ALA A 80 -3.96 -14.90 -2.77
CA ALA A 80 -2.79 -15.75 -3.00
C ALA A 80 -2.43 -16.58 -1.77
N LEU A 81 -2.48 -15.97 -0.57
CA LEU A 81 -2.21 -16.66 0.68
C LEU A 81 -3.26 -17.73 0.99
N ILE A 82 -4.54 -17.41 0.86
CA ILE A 82 -5.64 -18.36 1.10
C ILE A 82 -5.55 -19.51 0.08
N ALA A 83 -5.35 -19.22 -1.20
CA ALA A 83 -5.22 -20.27 -2.22
C ALA A 83 -4.04 -21.20 -1.92
N ALA A 84 -2.87 -20.64 -1.58
CA ALA A 84 -1.70 -21.42 -1.21
C ALA A 84 -1.90 -22.25 0.06
N TYR A 85 -2.69 -21.76 1.01
CA TYR A 85 -3.03 -22.46 2.25
C TYR A 85 -4.02 -23.60 2.02
N VAL A 86 -5.14 -23.32 1.35
CA VAL A 86 -6.21 -24.29 1.07
C VAL A 86 -5.69 -25.45 0.21
N HIS A 87 -4.97 -25.15 -0.88
CA HIS A 87 -4.50 -26.16 -1.84
C HIS A 87 -3.03 -26.55 -1.64
N HIS A 88 -2.50 -26.45 -0.43
CA HIS A 88 -1.08 -26.65 -0.15
C HIS A 88 -0.59 -28.04 -0.58
N SER A 89 -1.44 -29.07 -0.44
CA SER A 89 -1.10 -30.46 -0.75
C SER A 89 -0.93 -30.68 -2.26
N GLU A 90 -1.85 -30.10 -3.04
CA GLU A 90 -1.86 -30.15 -4.50
C GLU A 90 -0.73 -29.31 -5.09
N PHE A 91 -0.43 -28.15 -4.49
CA PHE A 91 0.73 -27.35 -4.86
C PHE A 91 2.06 -28.05 -4.56
N ALA A 92 2.15 -28.80 -3.48
CA ALA A 92 3.36 -29.58 -3.15
C ALA A 92 3.59 -30.70 -4.17
N ALA A 93 2.52 -31.37 -4.60
CA ALA A 93 2.54 -32.43 -5.61
C ALA A 93 2.80 -31.91 -7.04
N THR A 94 2.41 -30.67 -7.33
CA THR A 94 2.54 -30.07 -8.68
C THR A 94 3.87 -29.34 -8.85
N SER A 95 4.86 -30.00 -9.47
CA SER A 95 6.20 -29.45 -9.70
C SER A 95 6.18 -28.10 -10.46
N SER A 96 5.29 -27.93 -11.43
CA SER A 96 5.15 -26.71 -12.23
C SER A 96 4.61 -25.50 -11.45
N ALA A 97 4.00 -25.70 -10.28
CA ALA A 97 3.46 -24.63 -9.46
C ALA A 97 4.53 -23.97 -8.55
N ARG A 98 5.58 -24.73 -8.20
CA ARG A 98 6.69 -24.26 -7.34
C ARG A 98 7.36 -22.96 -7.84
N PRO A 99 7.76 -22.82 -9.11
CA PRO A 99 8.36 -21.57 -9.58
C PRO A 99 7.38 -20.39 -9.53
N LEU A 100 6.08 -20.63 -9.75
CA LEU A 100 5.04 -19.59 -9.65
C LEU A 100 4.91 -19.08 -8.21
N LEU A 101 4.86 -19.99 -7.22
CA LEU A 101 4.78 -19.64 -5.80
C LEU A 101 6.01 -18.87 -5.32
N LEU A 102 7.21 -19.29 -5.75
CA LEU A 102 8.44 -18.57 -5.43
C LEU A 102 8.44 -17.16 -6.01
N ARG A 103 8.00 -17.01 -7.26
CA ARG A 103 7.86 -15.70 -7.91
C ARG A 103 6.87 -14.80 -7.17
N LEU A 104 5.68 -15.31 -6.86
CA LEU A 104 4.67 -14.59 -6.10
C LEU A 104 5.20 -14.12 -4.74
N ARG A 105 5.92 -15.00 -4.01
CA ARG A 105 6.54 -14.64 -2.73
C ARG A 105 7.50 -13.46 -2.87
N LEU A 106 8.36 -13.48 -3.89
CA LEU A 106 9.32 -12.40 -4.14
C LEU A 106 8.61 -11.09 -4.51
N GLN A 107 7.62 -11.15 -5.39
CA GLN A 107 6.83 -9.99 -5.82
C GLN A 107 6.07 -9.37 -4.65
N MET A 108 5.32 -10.17 -3.89
CA MET A 108 4.57 -9.70 -2.72
C MET A 108 5.51 -9.07 -1.69
N ARG A 109 6.64 -9.71 -1.39
CA ARG A 109 7.62 -9.16 -0.45
C ARG A 109 8.15 -7.79 -0.89
N SER A 110 8.51 -7.65 -2.16
CA SER A 110 9.02 -6.38 -2.70
C SER A 110 7.96 -5.28 -2.64
N LEU A 111 6.72 -5.58 -3.03
CA LEU A 111 5.62 -4.61 -3.01
C LEU A 111 5.25 -4.19 -1.58
N LEU A 112 5.11 -5.15 -0.66
CA LEU A 112 4.79 -4.87 0.75
C LEU A 112 5.90 -4.07 1.44
N GLN A 113 7.17 -4.34 1.10
CA GLN A 113 8.28 -3.56 1.61
C GLN A 113 8.23 -2.11 1.12
N ALA A 114 7.97 -1.90 -0.17
CA ALA A 114 7.83 -0.55 -0.74
C ALA A 114 6.66 0.22 -0.11
N GLU A 115 5.51 -0.42 0.13
CA GLU A 115 4.38 0.19 0.82
C GLU A 115 4.68 0.51 2.28
N LYS A 116 5.36 -0.41 3.00
CA LYS A 116 5.81 -0.17 4.37
C LYS A 116 6.71 1.08 4.43
N ASP A 117 7.67 1.20 3.52
CA ASP A 117 8.60 2.33 3.48
C ASP A 117 7.86 3.64 3.15
N ARG A 118 6.90 3.60 2.22
CA ARG A 118 6.03 4.74 1.88
C ARG A 118 5.19 5.22 3.07
N ILE A 119 4.52 4.30 3.77
CA ILE A 119 3.71 4.60 4.95
C ILE A 119 4.61 5.13 6.07
N GLY A 120 5.78 4.52 6.29
CA GLY A 120 6.76 4.96 7.27
C GLY A 120 7.24 6.39 7.02
N LEU A 121 7.59 6.73 5.78
CA LEU A 121 7.97 8.09 5.39
C LEU A 121 6.82 9.08 5.63
N SER A 122 5.59 8.71 5.24
CA SER A 122 4.41 9.56 5.41
C SER A 122 4.13 9.85 6.88
N LEU A 123 4.18 8.82 7.74
CA LEU A 123 4.02 8.95 9.19
C LEU A 123 5.10 9.83 9.82
N ALA A 124 6.36 9.65 9.41
CA ALA A 124 7.46 10.49 9.87
C ALA A 124 7.26 11.97 9.49
N GLY A 125 6.82 12.21 8.24
CA GLY A 125 6.46 13.54 7.74
C GLY A 125 5.32 14.17 8.53
N PHE A 126 4.21 13.45 8.72
CA PHE A 126 3.08 13.92 9.55
C PHE A 126 3.52 14.22 10.99
N GLY A 127 4.32 13.34 11.60
CA GLY A 127 4.85 13.56 12.94
C GLY A 127 5.78 14.77 13.04
N HIS A 128 6.51 15.11 11.97
CA HIS A 128 7.30 16.32 11.90
C HIS A 128 6.41 17.56 11.78
N LEU A 129 5.45 17.57 10.85
CA LEU A 129 4.49 18.67 10.66
C LEU A 129 3.70 18.96 11.93
N GLN A 130 3.21 17.93 12.63
CA GLN A 130 2.48 18.09 13.89
C GLN A 130 3.34 18.75 14.97
N ARG A 131 4.64 18.41 15.06
CA ARG A 131 5.58 19.04 15.99
C ARG A 131 5.84 20.50 15.62
N THR A 132 6.03 20.79 14.34
CA THR A 132 6.25 22.15 13.85
C THR A 132 5.03 23.03 14.12
N LEU A 133 3.82 22.56 13.81
CA LEU A 133 2.57 23.27 14.09
C LEU A 133 2.33 23.52 15.59
N LYS A 134 2.68 22.54 16.45
CA LYS A 134 2.61 22.73 17.91
C LYS A 134 3.60 23.78 18.42
N ARG A 135 4.78 23.90 17.81
CA ARG A 135 5.80 24.91 18.16
C ARG A 135 5.36 26.31 17.73
N THR A 136 4.94 26.47 16.48
CA THR A 136 4.46 27.75 15.96
C THR A 136 3.19 28.21 16.65
N SER A 137 2.24 27.31 16.96
CA SER A 137 1.05 27.66 17.75
C SER A 137 1.40 28.15 19.16
N ARG A 138 2.42 27.55 19.80
CA ARG A 138 2.91 28.01 21.12
C ARG A 138 3.63 29.35 21.04
N GLU A 139 4.42 29.60 19.98
CA GLU A 139 5.09 30.89 19.77
C GLU A 139 4.09 32.03 19.49
N VAL A 140 3.03 31.77 18.73
CA VAL A 140 1.94 32.74 18.47
C VAL A 140 1.16 33.06 19.76
N LEU A 141 0.92 32.06 20.62
CA LEU A 141 0.28 32.27 21.93
C LEU A 141 1.22 32.90 22.98
N ALA A 142 2.53 32.75 22.83
CA ALA A 142 3.55 33.34 23.70
C ALA A 142 3.92 34.79 23.33
N GLY A 143 3.31 35.35 22.27
CA GLY A 143 3.41 36.76 21.88
C GLY A 143 2.75 37.76 22.84
N ALA A 144 2.73 37.48 24.15
CA ALA A 144 2.47 38.50 25.15
C ALA A 144 3.71 39.41 25.25
N PRO A 145 3.57 40.75 25.20
CA PRO A 145 4.71 41.66 25.14
C PRO A 145 5.63 41.48 26.36
N PRO A 146 6.96 41.63 26.18
CA PRO A 146 7.91 41.47 27.27
C PRO A 146 7.60 42.50 28.36
N LYS A 147 7.28 42.03 29.58
CA LYS A 147 7.13 42.89 30.76
C LYS A 147 8.44 43.69 30.94
N PRO A 148 8.38 45.04 31.00
CA PRO A 148 9.58 45.85 31.21
C PRO A 148 10.16 45.51 32.58
N LYS A 149 11.40 45.03 32.60
CA LYS A 149 12.16 44.82 33.84
C LYS A 149 12.39 46.18 34.48
N ALA A 150 11.65 46.47 35.55
CA ALA A 150 11.86 47.64 36.38
C ALA A 150 13.30 47.62 36.92
N ALA A 151 14.14 48.52 36.38
CA ALA A 151 15.45 48.81 36.90
C ALA A 151 15.30 49.42 38.31
N ALA A 152 15.42 48.57 39.34
CA ALA A 152 15.50 49.00 40.73
C ALA A 152 16.85 49.67 40.98
N LYS A 153 16.87 50.97 40.71
CA LYS A 153 17.91 51.93 41.09
C LYS A 153 17.96 52.02 42.63
N LYS A 154 18.83 51.25 43.29
CA LYS A 154 19.20 51.51 44.69
C LYS A 154 20.53 52.25 44.74
N ARG A 155 20.39 53.57 44.81
CA ARG A 155 21.43 54.57 45.02
C ARG A 155 21.35 54.99 46.50
N ARG A 156 22.51 55.12 47.17
CA ARG A 156 22.75 55.77 48.49
C ARG A 156 22.29 54.96 49.72
N LYS A 157 23.02 54.95 50.83
CA LYS A 157 23.99 55.92 51.38
C LYS A 157 25.00 55.16 52.23
#